data_AF-A0A9E0RXW8-F1
#
_entry.id   AF-A0A9E0RXW8-F1
#
_cell.length_a   1.000
_cell.length_b   1.000
_cell.length_c   1.000
_cell.angle_alpha   90.00
_cell.angle_beta   90.00
_cell.angle_gamma   90.00
#
_symmetry.space_group_name_H-M   'P 1'
#
loop_
_entity.id
_entity.type
_entity.pdbx_description
1 polymer ?
#
loop_
_entity_poly.entity_id
_entity_poly.type
_entity_poly.pdbx_seq_one_letter_code
_entity_poly.pdbx_strand_id
1 'polypeptide(L)'
;MDQVETSSETEPAAEETVSCGTRLREARERRGLSIKEAAATTRQSVETIAALENMDVADISPTFLRMHARNYANFLGLPGDQIAEAFSPDRSSPVADQMPAQRMRHKKVQTRRNFLPVAAAAGVLIAAGVVFFAWQGTSSDRATRSVADRSVHPIVERPSPSRATQSVASEELALRATRAAWIEVRASDGTIFRSRNMARGETYYPRMDAGWTITVRDAGAFEWWLADTRIGPVGEDSIAVYSVSVDEALARGREQLATALADIASQNARP
;
A
#
# COMPACT_ATOMS: atom_id res chain seq x y z
N MET A 1 75.82 19.89 -22.25
CA MET A 1 75.66 20.01 -20.79
C MET A 1 75.02 21.37 -20.58
N ASP A 2 73.75 21.51 -20.24
CA ASP A 2 72.83 20.55 -19.64
C ASP A 2 71.39 20.81 -20.06
N GLN A 3 70.65 19.71 -20.10
CA GLN A 3 69.20 19.67 -20.24
C GLN A 3 68.55 20.28 -19.01
N VAL A 4 67.45 21.01 -19.21
CA VAL A 4 66.39 21.08 -18.20
C VAL A 4 65.09 20.77 -18.93
N GLU A 5 64.71 19.51 -18.81
CA GLU A 5 63.33 19.04 -18.96
C GLU A 5 62.42 19.91 -18.08
N THR A 6 61.46 20.62 -18.69
CA THR A 6 60.24 21.01 -17.99
C THR A 6 59.11 20.21 -18.60
N SER A 7 58.68 19.27 -17.78
CA SER A 7 57.63 18.28 -17.95
C SER A 7 56.38 18.87 -18.60
N SER A 8 55.95 18.22 -19.67
CA SER A 8 54.56 18.23 -20.12
C SER A 8 53.68 17.71 -18.99
N GLU A 9 53.02 18.60 -18.27
CA GLU A 9 51.94 18.26 -17.37
C GLU A 9 50.76 17.81 -18.25
N THR A 10 50.69 16.50 -18.50
CA THR A 10 49.47 15.87 -18.99
C THR A 10 48.42 16.03 -17.90
N GLU A 11 47.63 17.10 -17.99
CA GLU A 11 46.34 17.17 -17.32
C GLU A 11 45.58 15.88 -17.66
N PRO A 12 45.18 15.06 -16.67
CA PRO A 12 44.35 13.90 -16.95
C PRO A 12 43.02 14.43 -17.47
N ALA A 13 42.77 14.20 -18.76
CA ALA A 13 41.48 14.38 -19.38
C ALA A 13 40.43 13.74 -18.47
N ALA A 14 39.51 14.56 -17.95
CA ALA A 14 38.36 14.11 -17.20
C ALA A 14 37.62 13.08 -18.07
N GLU A 15 37.72 11.81 -17.70
CA GLU A 15 36.95 10.74 -18.32
C GLU A 15 35.47 11.11 -18.13
N GLU A 16 34.82 11.60 -19.19
CA GLU A 16 33.37 11.79 -19.24
C GLU A 16 32.71 10.42 -19.08
N THR A 17 32.48 10.01 -17.83
CA THR A 17 31.75 8.78 -17.53
C THR A 17 30.35 8.94 -18.11
N VAL A 18 30.06 8.20 -19.19
CA VAL A 18 28.76 8.21 -19.87
C VAL A 18 27.64 8.09 -18.84
N SER A 19 26.79 9.11 -18.79
CA SER A 19 25.70 9.19 -17.82
C SER A 19 24.77 7.98 -17.94
N CYS A 20 24.14 7.61 -16.82
CA CYS A 20 23.21 6.49 -16.76
C CYS A 20 22.05 6.65 -17.76
N GLY A 21 21.54 7.88 -17.93
CA GLY A 21 20.49 8.19 -18.92
C GLY A 21 20.95 7.94 -20.36
N THR A 22 22.18 8.33 -20.70
CA THR A 22 22.77 8.07 -22.02
C THR A 22 22.89 6.57 -22.29
N ARG A 23 23.31 5.78 -21.29
CA ARG A 23 23.39 4.31 -21.43
C ARG A 23 22.04 3.66 -21.70
N LEU A 24 20.97 4.17 -21.07
CA LEU A 24 19.60 3.72 -21.31
C LEU A 24 19.16 4.05 -22.75
N ARG A 25 19.39 5.29 -23.19
CA ARG A 25 19.09 5.75 -24.55
C ARG A 25 19.78 4.89 -25.61
N GLU A 26 21.09 4.72 -25.50
CA GLU A 26 21.90 3.93 -26.44
C GLU A 26 21.45 2.46 -26.48
N ALA A 27 21.06 1.88 -25.35
CA ALA A 27 20.53 0.52 -25.30
C ALA A 27 19.16 0.40 -25.97
N ARG A 28 18.29 1.40 -25.85
CA ARG A 28 17.02 1.47 -26.58
C ARG A 28 17.26 1.59 -28.09
N GLU A 29 18.14 2.50 -28.49
CA GLU A 29 18.42 2.79 -29.90
C GLU A 29 19.10 1.62 -30.62
N ARG A 30 20.01 0.89 -29.95
CA ARG A 30 20.58 -0.35 -30.50
C ARG A 30 19.55 -1.44 -30.76
N ARG A 31 18.40 -1.40 -30.08
CA ARG A 31 17.28 -2.31 -30.31
C ARG A 31 16.29 -1.77 -31.34
N GLY A 32 16.52 -0.58 -31.90
CA GLY A 32 15.63 0.04 -32.88
C GLY A 32 14.28 0.46 -32.30
N LEU A 33 14.18 0.62 -30.97
CA LEU A 33 12.92 0.95 -30.30
C LEU A 33 12.73 2.46 -30.21
N SER A 34 11.52 2.92 -30.55
CA SER A 34 11.09 4.28 -30.18
C SER A 34 10.79 4.37 -28.68
N ILE A 35 10.82 5.60 -28.14
CA ILE A 35 10.40 5.84 -26.74
C ILE A 35 8.95 5.37 -26.52
N LYS A 36 8.06 5.58 -27.49
CA LYS A 36 6.65 5.17 -27.41
C LYS A 36 6.48 3.65 -27.33
N GLU A 37 7.22 2.89 -28.12
CA GLU A 37 7.19 1.42 -28.08
C GLU A 37 7.77 0.88 -26.77
N ALA A 38 8.90 1.46 -26.31
CA ALA A 38 9.50 1.09 -25.04
C ALA A 38 8.56 1.36 -23.85
N ALA A 39 7.90 2.54 -23.85
CA ALA A 39 6.90 2.92 -22.87
C ALA A 39 5.71 1.94 -22.85
N ALA A 40 5.14 1.64 -24.02
CA ALA A 40 4.02 0.69 -24.14
C ALA A 40 4.40 -0.71 -23.64
N THR A 41 5.59 -1.21 -24.01
CA THR A 41 6.05 -2.56 -23.63
C THR A 41 6.32 -2.68 -22.14
N THR A 42 6.96 -1.67 -21.55
CA THR A 42 7.30 -1.66 -20.12
C THR A 42 6.15 -1.24 -19.21
N ARG A 43 5.03 -0.76 -19.78
CA ARG A 43 3.91 -0.13 -19.05
C ARG A 43 4.36 1.08 -18.23
N GLN A 44 5.32 1.84 -18.77
CA GLN A 44 5.79 3.11 -18.20
C GLN A 44 5.32 4.25 -19.11
N SER A 45 5.10 5.45 -18.58
CA SER A 45 4.71 6.58 -19.42
C SER A 45 5.86 7.01 -20.34
N VAL A 46 5.53 7.62 -21.49
CA VAL A 46 6.52 8.17 -22.43
C VAL A 46 7.41 9.20 -21.73
N GLU A 47 6.80 10.02 -20.88
CA GLU A 47 7.44 11.05 -20.08
C GLU A 47 8.42 10.43 -19.08
N THR A 48 8.04 9.32 -18.42
CA THR A 48 8.92 8.61 -17.47
C THR A 48 10.15 8.05 -18.17
N ILE A 49 9.99 7.45 -19.36
CA ILE A 49 11.12 6.91 -20.12
C ILE A 49 12.04 8.04 -20.61
N ALA A 50 11.46 9.13 -21.12
CA ALA A 50 12.22 10.30 -21.55
C ALA A 50 12.98 10.95 -20.38
N ALA A 51 12.34 11.10 -19.23
CA ALA A 51 12.92 11.60 -17.98
C ALA A 51 14.14 10.76 -17.55
N LEU A 52 14.02 9.43 -17.57
CA LEU A 52 15.12 8.52 -17.25
C LEU A 52 16.31 8.66 -18.23
N GLU A 53 16.04 8.82 -19.53
CA GLU A 53 17.10 9.01 -20.53
C GLU A 53 17.75 10.39 -20.45
N ASN A 54 17.00 11.43 -20.09
CA ASN A 54 17.48 12.80 -19.93
C ASN A 54 18.06 13.10 -18.55
N MET A 55 17.96 12.17 -17.59
CA MET A 55 18.26 12.40 -16.17
C MET A 55 17.41 13.52 -15.54
N ASP A 56 16.28 13.86 -16.16
CA ASP A 56 15.35 14.89 -15.69
C ASP A 56 14.19 14.22 -14.93
N VAL A 57 14.47 13.85 -13.69
CA VAL A 57 13.62 12.96 -12.89
C VAL A 57 12.97 13.69 -11.70
N ALA A 58 12.97 15.03 -11.71
CA ALA A 58 12.49 15.86 -10.61
C ALA A 58 11.01 15.61 -10.27
N ASP A 59 10.19 15.36 -11.29
CA ASP A 59 8.75 15.12 -11.14
C ASP A 59 8.41 13.67 -10.77
N ILE A 60 9.40 12.77 -10.76
CA ILE A 60 9.20 11.35 -10.43
C ILE A 60 9.50 11.13 -8.95
N SER A 61 8.50 10.68 -8.20
CA SER A 61 8.69 10.35 -6.78
C SER A 61 9.86 9.37 -6.56
N PRO A 62 10.76 9.61 -5.59
CA PRO A 62 11.91 8.74 -5.32
C PRO A 62 11.56 7.27 -5.06
N THR A 63 10.35 7.01 -4.54
CA THR A 63 9.83 5.65 -4.31
C THR A 63 9.67 4.87 -5.62
N PHE A 64 9.20 5.54 -6.67
CA PHE A 64 8.93 4.93 -7.97
C PHE A 64 10.11 5.05 -8.95
N LEU A 65 10.93 6.10 -8.83
CA LEU A 65 12.07 6.35 -9.72
C LEU A 65 13.00 5.14 -9.86
N ARG A 66 13.41 4.55 -8.72
CA ARG A 66 14.28 3.36 -8.71
C ARG A 66 13.65 2.15 -9.38
N MET A 67 12.35 1.96 -9.16
CA MET A 67 11.59 0.87 -9.78
C MET A 67 11.47 1.06 -11.29
N HIS A 68 11.18 2.29 -11.74
CA HIS A 68 11.11 2.65 -13.14
C HIS A 68 12.46 2.48 -13.86
N ALA A 69 13.55 2.92 -13.25
CA ALA A 69 14.90 2.75 -13.77
C ALA A 69 15.28 1.26 -13.90
N ARG A 70 15.01 0.46 -12.86
CA ARG A 70 15.27 -0.99 -12.86
C ARG A 70 14.48 -1.71 -13.96
N ASN A 71 13.17 -1.47 -14.05
CA ASN A 71 12.30 -2.15 -15.01
C ASN A 71 12.71 -1.82 -16.45
N TYR A 72 12.97 -0.55 -16.74
CA TYR A 72 13.40 -0.13 -18.07
C TYR A 72 14.76 -0.71 -18.44
N ALA A 73 15.74 -0.67 -17.54
CA ALA A 73 17.05 -1.27 -17.75
C ALA A 73 16.98 -2.78 -18.01
N ASN A 74 16.19 -3.51 -17.21
CA ASN A 74 15.99 -4.95 -17.39
C ASN A 74 15.35 -5.26 -18.75
N PHE A 75 14.34 -4.48 -19.15
CA PHE A 75 13.73 -4.59 -20.47
C PHE A 75 14.77 -4.41 -21.59
N LEU A 76 15.68 -3.44 -21.45
CA LEU A 76 16.79 -3.20 -22.37
C LEU A 76 17.96 -4.20 -22.24
N GLY A 77 17.87 -5.19 -21.34
CA GLY A 77 18.90 -6.20 -21.11
C GLY A 77 20.17 -5.64 -20.45
N LEU A 78 20.05 -4.50 -19.77
CA LEU A 78 21.09 -3.91 -18.94
C LEU A 78 20.99 -4.45 -17.50
N PRO A 79 22.08 -4.36 -16.71
CA PRO A 79 22.04 -4.75 -15.30
C PRO A 79 21.17 -3.77 -14.49
N GLY A 80 19.87 -4.08 -14.34
CA GLY A 80 18.89 -3.14 -13.78
C GLY A 80 19.17 -2.70 -12.35
N ASP A 81 19.79 -3.54 -11.52
CA ASP A 81 20.18 -3.15 -10.16
C ASP A 81 21.26 -2.08 -10.14
N GLN A 82 22.25 -2.16 -11.04
CA GLN A 82 23.32 -1.16 -11.13
C GLN A 82 22.80 0.18 -11.66
N ILE A 83 21.88 0.14 -12.62
CA ILE A 83 21.23 1.33 -13.17
C ILE A 83 20.34 1.98 -12.11
N ALA A 84 19.54 1.20 -11.41
CA ALA A 84 18.65 1.70 -10.37
C ALA A 84 19.39 2.40 -9.22
N GLU A 85 20.58 1.90 -8.87
CA GLU A 85 21.44 2.49 -7.85
C GLU A 85 21.93 3.91 -8.21
N ALA A 86 22.06 4.22 -9.50
CA ALA A 86 22.41 5.58 -9.95
C ALA A 86 21.30 6.60 -9.66
N PHE A 87 20.07 6.15 -9.43
CA PHE A 87 18.92 6.98 -9.08
C PHE A 87 18.55 6.90 -7.59
N SER A 88 19.41 6.33 -6.74
CA SER A 88 19.19 6.29 -5.30
C SER A 88 19.45 7.67 -4.67
N PRO A 89 18.52 8.18 -3.82
CA PRO A 89 18.65 9.51 -3.21
C PRO A 89 19.84 9.63 -2.24
N ASP A 90 20.37 8.51 -1.75
CA ASP A 90 21.51 8.50 -0.83
C ASP A 90 22.83 8.99 -1.48
N ARG A 91 22.88 9.09 -2.81
CA ARG A 91 24.05 9.62 -3.54
C ARG A 91 24.05 11.13 -3.72
N SER A 92 22.91 11.81 -3.57
CA SER A 92 22.78 13.25 -3.83
C SER A 92 22.89 14.13 -2.58
N SER A 93 23.33 13.58 -1.44
CA SER A 93 23.59 14.37 -0.22
C SER A 93 25.09 14.52 0.05
N PRO A 94 25.68 15.73 -0.04
CA PRO A 94 27.07 15.99 0.38
C PRO A 94 27.27 15.91 1.91
N VAL A 95 26.30 15.36 2.66
CA VAL A 95 26.35 15.16 4.12
C VAL A 95 26.66 13.70 4.49
N ALA A 96 26.84 12.81 3.50
CA ALA A 96 27.14 11.39 3.74
C ALA A 96 28.60 11.11 4.17
N ASP A 97 29.48 12.12 4.25
CA ASP A 97 30.89 11.98 4.67
C ASP A 97 31.10 12.01 6.20
N GLN A 98 30.02 12.08 7.00
CA GLN A 98 30.12 12.09 8.47
C GLN A 98 29.25 11.00 9.13
N MET A 99 29.34 9.77 8.63
CA MET A 99 29.01 8.58 9.44
C MET A 99 30.19 7.61 9.38
N PRO A 100 30.71 7.12 10.53
CA PRO A 100 31.81 6.18 10.51
C PRO A 100 31.36 4.93 9.74
N ALA A 101 32.06 4.65 8.65
CA ALA A 101 31.86 3.47 7.83
C ALA A 101 32.11 2.22 8.68
N GLN A 102 31.05 1.70 9.30
CA GLN A 102 31.05 0.34 9.80
C GLN A 102 31.10 -0.55 8.56
N ARG A 103 32.32 -0.95 8.18
CA ARG A 103 32.59 -1.91 7.12
C ARG A 103 31.93 -3.24 7.50
N MET A 104 30.65 -3.37 7.19
CA MET A 104 29.98 -4.66 7.15
C MET A 104 30.51 -5.39 5.92
N ARG A 105 31.59 -6.12 6.18
CA ARG A 105 32.18 -7.11 5.29
C ARG A 105 31.05 -8.02 4.80
N HIS A 106 30.71 -7.92 3.52
CA HIS A 106 29.64 -8.69 2.90
C HIS A 106 30.06 -10.17 2.91
N LYS A 107 29.65 -10.90 3.95
CA LYS A 107 29.91 -12.34 4.05
C LYS A 107 28.91 -13.02 3.14
N LYS A 108 29.38 -13.63 2.03
CA LYS A 108 28.58 -14.52 1.18
C LYS A 108 27.87 -15.52 2.09
N VAL A 109 26.55 -15.38 2.22
CA VAL A 109 25.73 -16.31 2.98
C VAL A 109 25.57 -17.57 2.13
N GLN A 110 26.51 -18.50 2.30
CA GLN A 110 26.36 -19.86 1.83
C GLN A 110 25.37 -20.54 2.78
N THR A 111 24.19 -20.84 2.28
CA THR A 111 23.11 -21.52 2.99
C THR A 111 23.54 -22.93 3.39
N ARG A 112 23.89 -23.10 4.68
CA ARG A 112 23.85 -24.41 5.33
C ARG A 112 22.71 -24.41 6.34
N ARG A 113 21.70 -25.21 6.00
CA ARG A 113 20.43 -25.41 6.68
C ARG A 113 20.65 -26.25 7.93
N ASN A 114 20.64 -25.64 9.11
CA ASN A 114 20.68 -26.35 10.40
C ASN A 114 19.32 -26.22 11.10
N PHE A 115 18.55 -27.32 11.13
CA PHE A 115 17.18 -27.41 11.65
C PHE A 115 17.09 -27.71 13.17
N LEU A 116 18.16 -27.48 13.93
CA LEU A 116 18.24 -27.96 15.32
C LEU A 116 17.79 -26.99 16.44
N PRO A 117 17.65 -25.67 16.28
CA PRO A 117 17.18 -24.83 17.40
C PRO A 117 15.65 -24.68 17.51
N VAL A 118 14.85 -25.21 16.56
CA VAL A 118 13.38 -25.02 16.51
C VAL A 118 12.64 -25.77 17.64
N ALA A 119 13.23 -26.80 18.24
CA ALA A 119 12.56 -27.59 19.29
C ALA A 119 12.50 -26.89 20.66
N ALA A 120 13.42 -25.96 20.97
CA ALA A 120 13.46 -25.31 22.28
C ALA A 120 12.47 -24.13 22.41
N ALA A 121 12.17 -23.44 21.31
CA ALA A 121 11.25 -22.29 21.32
C ALA A 121 9.76 -22.72 21.40
N ALA A 122 9.43 -23.91 20.88
CA ALA A 122 8.06 -24.44 20.92
C ALA A 122 7.60 -24.78 22.36
N GLY A 123 8.50 -25.30 23.20
CA GLY A 123 8.17 -25.65 24.59
C GLY A 123 7.79 -24.43 25.45
N VAL A 124 8.48 -23.30 25.27
CA VAL A 124 8.21 -22.06 26.02
C VAL A 124 6.87 -21.44 25.61
N LEU A 125 6.51 -21.51 24.33
CA LEU A 125 5.24 -20.99 23.82
C LEU A 125 4.03 -21.82 24.27
N ILE A 126 4.19 -23.14 24.40
CA ILE A 126 3.14 -24.02 24.93
C ILE A 126 2.91 -23.77 26.43
N ALA A 127 3.99 -23.63 27.20
CA ALA A 127 3.88 -23.32 28.63
C ALA A 127 3.22 -21.94 28.90
N ALA A 128 3.58 -20.92 28.11
CA ALA A 128 2.97 -19.60 28.19
C ALA A 128 1.47 -19.62 27.80
N GLY A 129 1.10 -20.45 26.81
CA GLY A 129 -0.28 -20.64 26.37
C GLY A 129 -1.17 -21.28 27.43
N VAL A 130 -0.66 -22.29 28.16
CA VAL A 130 -1.40 -22.98 29.24
C VAL A 130 -1.66 -22.04 30.43
N VAL A 131 -0.69 -21.20 30.80
CA VAL A 131 -0.85 -20.21 31.87
C VAL A 131 -1.86 -19.12 31.49
N PHE A 132 -1.82 -18.64 30.24
CA PHE A 132 -2.76 -17.64 29.73
C PHE A 132 -4.21 -18.16 29.65
N PHE A 133 -4.41 -19.42 29.26
CA PHE A 133 -5.73 -20.05 29.23
C PHE A 133 -6.27 -20.38 30.63
N ALA A 134 -5.40 -20.78 31.57
CA ALA A 134 -5.78 -20.99 32.96
C ALA A 134 -6.20 -19.69 33.67
N TRP A 135 -5.73 -18.53 33.20
CA TRP A 135 -6.12 -17.21 33.74
C TRP A 135 -7.39 -16.62 33.09
N GLN A 136 -7.79 -17.08 31.89
CA GLN A 136 -9.07 -16.68 31.28
C GLN A 136 -10.28 -17.47 31.80
N GLY A 137 -10.04 -18.54 32.57
CA GLY A 137 -11.08 -19.45 33.05
C GLY A 137 -11.48 -19.27 34.51
N THR A 138 -11.71 -18.04 35.00
CA THR A 138 -12.57 -17.83 36.18
C THR A 138 -13.05 -16.38 36.26
N SER A 139 -14.22 -16.12 35.68
CA SER A 139 -15.04 -14.97 36.04
C SER A 139 -16.49 -15.41 35.94
N SER A 140 -16.89 -16.29 36.86
CA SER A 140 -18.29 -16.41 37.25
C SER A 140 -18.52 -15.43 38.37
N ASP A 141 -18.83 -14.18 38.04
CA ASP A 141 -19.27 -13.23 39.07
C ASP A 141 -20.72 -13.50 39.44
N ARG A 142 -20.78 -14.12 40.62
CA ARG A 142 -21.90 -14.41 41.47
C ARG A 142 -22.76 -13.16 41.70
N ALA A 143 -24.05 -13.32 41.44
CA ALA A 143 -25.10 -12.42 41.88
C ALA A 143 -24.95 -12.07 43.38
N THR A 144 -24.86 -10.78 43.69
CA THR A 144 -25.24 -10.24 44.99
C THR A 144 -26.21 -9.08 44.77
N ARG A 145 -27.42 -9.26 45.30
CA ARG A 145 -28.39 -8.19 45.53
C ARG A 145 -27.75 -7.17 46.47
N SER A 146 -27.83 -5.89 46.13
CA SER A 146 -27.82 -4.81 47.12
C SER A 146 -29.03 -3.92 46.88
N VAL A 147 -29.91 -3.89 47.87
CA VAL A 147 -31.12 -3.05 47.93
C VAL A 147 -30.76 -1.77 48.70
N ALA A 148 -31.40 -0.66 48.34
CA ALA A 148 -31.24 0.73 48.83
C ALA A 148 -30.08 1.45 48.12
N ASP A 149 -30.35 2.43 47.27
CA ASP A 149 -31.01 3.67 47.65
C ASP A 149 -32.00 4.19 46.58
N ARG A 150 -33.13 4.69 47.05
CA ARG A 150 -34.26 5.20 46.27
C ARG A 150 -34.25 6.71 46.46
N SER A 151 -33.64 7.42 45.52
CA SER A 151 -33.85 8.87 45.35
C SER A 151 -34.48 9.11 43.99
N VAL A 152 -35.81 9.24 44.01
CA VAL A 152 -36.62 9.71 42.89
C VAL A 152 -36.47 11.22 42.81
N HIS A 153 -35.98 11.75 41.69
CA HIS A 153 -36.33 13.09 41.24
C HIS A 153 -36.70 13.06 39.75
N PRO A 154 -37.76 13.79 39.34
CA PRO A 154 -38.43 13.61 38.07
C PRO A 154 -37.69 14.21 36.88
N ILE A 155 -37.91 13.56 35.74
CA ILE A 155 -37.47 13.85 34.38
C ILE A 155 -37.75 15.30 33.95
N VAL A 156 -36.71 15.99 33.50
CA VAL A 156 -36.79 16.84 32.29
C VAL A 156 -35.62 16.45 31.39
N GLU A 157 -35.86 15.37 30.67
CA GLU A 157 -35.13 14.98 29.48
C GLU A 157 -35.37 16.07 28.44
N ARG A 158 -34.42 17.00 28.34
CA ARG A 158 -34.35 17.91 27.20
C ARG A 158 -33.58 17.13 26.13
N PRO A 159 -34.22 16.69 25.04
CA PRO A 159 -33.47 16.07 23.96
C PRO A 159 -32.51 17.14 23.45
N SER A 160 -31.20 16.83 23.46
CA SER A 160 -30.29 17.42 22.50
C SER A 160 -30.42 16.60 21.22
N PRO A 161 -31.19 17.04 20.20
CA PRO A 161 -31.05 16.51 18.86
C PRO A 161 -29.74 17.07 18.30
N SER A 162 -28.61 16.49 18.71
CA SER A 162 -27.34 16.63 17.99
C SER A 162 -26.73 15.25 17.75
N ARG A 163 -27.60 14.31 17.40
CA ARG A 163 -27.26 13.11 16.62
C ARG A 163 -28.29 12.90 15.48
N ALA A 164 -28.87 14.02 15.05
CA ALA A 164 -29.66 14.14 13.84
C ALA A 164 -29.02 15.20 12.94
N THR A 165 -27.71 15.11 12.71
CA THR A 165 -27.18 15.50 11.42
C THR A 165 -27.64 14.40 10.46
N GLN A 166 -28.88 14.54 9.97
CA GLN A 166 -29.29 14.19 8.61
C GLN A 166 -28.70 12.84 8.16
N SER A 167 -29.37 11.69 8.28
CA SER A 167 -30.51 11.31 7.42
C SER A 167 -30.64 12.12 6.13
N VAL A 168 -29.53 12.42 5.47
CA VAL A 168 -29.50 12.25 4.04
C VAL A 168 -29.53 10.74 3.85
N ALA A 169 -30.50 10.24 3.11
CA ALA A 169 -30.34 8.99 2.39
C ALA A 169 -29.19 9.22 1.38
N SER A 170 -27.99 9.40 1.90
CA SER A 170 -26.77 9.44 1.13
C SER A 170 -26.54 8.01 0.75
N GLU A 171 -26.42 7.76 -0.54
CA GLU A 171 -25.91 6.52 -1.08
C GLU A 171 -24.44 6.36 -0.64
N GLU A 172 -24.18 6.29 0.66
CA GLU A 172 -22.84 6.29 1.22
C GLU A 172 -22.29 4.88 1.10
N LEU A 173 -21.40 4.69 0.13
CA LEU A 173 -20.68 3.45 -0.02
C LEU A 173 -19.67 3.33 1.13
N ALA A 174 -19.65 2.16 1.75
CA ALA A 174 -18.78 1.83 2.86
C ALA A 174 -18.03 0.52 2.58
N LEU A 175 -16.76 0.51 2.95
CA LEU A 175 -15.90 -0.67 2.98
C LEU A 175 -15.69 -1.08 4.43
N ARG A 176 -16.27 -2.21 4.84
CA ARG A 176 -16.19 -2.70 6.21
C ARG A 176 -15.22 -3.87 6.31
N ALA A 177 -14.31 -3.82 7.27
CA ALA A 177 -13.40 -4.91 7.58
C ALA A 177 -14.06 -5.95 8.48
N THR A 178 -14.14 -7.21 8.05
CA THR A 178 -14.64 -8.33 8.87
C THR A 178 -13.55 -8.90 9.79
N ARG A 179 -12.29 -8.62 9.47
CA ARG A 179 -11.07 -9.00 10.20
C ARG A 179 -9.94 -8.01 9.91
N ALA A 180 -8.85 -8.10 10.67
CA ALA A 180 -7.73 -7.18 10.49
C ALA A 180 -7.03 -7.44 9.14
N ALA A 181 -7.01 -6.43 8.27
CA ALA A 181 -6.41 -6.55 6.94
C ALA A 181 -6.02 -5.17 6.38
N TRP A 182 -5.08 -5.18 5.44
CA TRP A 182 -4.54 -3.97 4.84
C TRP A 182 -5.37 -3.49 3.66
N ILE A 183 -5.57 -2.18 3.60
CA ILE A 183 -6.15 -1.47 2.47
C ILE A 183 -5.21 -0.39 1.94
N GLU A 184 -5.32 -0.13 0.66
CA GLU A 184 -4.79 1.07 0.03
C GLU A 184 -5.81 1.69 -0.92
N VAL A 185 -5.97 2.99 -0.84
CA VAL A 185 -6.93 3.77 -1.61
C VAL A 185 -6.17 4.78 -2.43
N ARG A 186 -6.40 4.75 -3.74
CA ARG A 186 -5.75 5.60 -4.73
C ARG A 186 -6.76 6.42 -5.49
N ALA A 187 -6.40 7.65 -5.83
CA ALA A 187 -7.13 8.44 -6.81
C ALA A 187 -6.95 7.89 -8.23
N SER A 188 -7.72 8.45 -9.16
CA SER A 188 -7.56 8.21 -10.60
C SER A 188 -6.20 8.67 -11.14
N ASP A 189 -5.57 9.69 -10.52
CA ASP A 189 -4.22 10.17 -10.85
C ASP A 189 -3.09 9.33 -10.21
N GLY A 190 -3.42 8.30 -9.43
CA GLY A 190 -2.46 7.43 -8.74
C GLY A 190 -2.02 7.89 -7.35
N THR A 191 -2.47 9.07 -6.89
CA THR A 191 -2.20 9.58 -5.54
C THR A 191 -2.77 8.64 -4.48
N ILE A 192 -1.93 8.21 -3.53
CA ILE A 192 -2.35 7.35 -2.42
C ILE A 192 -2.97 8.24 -1.33
N PHE A 193 -4.28 8.12 -1.11
CA PHE A 193 -4.99 8.84 -0.05
C PHE A 193 -4.99 8.10 1.28
N ARG A 194 -4.93 6.77 1.23
CA ARG A 194 -4.93 5.93 2.44
C ARG A 194 -4.14 4.67 2.18
N SER A 195 -3.25 4.32 3.10
CA SER A 195 -2.54 3.03 3.09
C SER A 195 -2.32 2.61 4.53
N ARG A 196 -3.08 1.63 5.02
CA ARG A 196 -3.03 1.19 6.42
C ARG A 196 -3.70 -0.16 6.65
N ASN A 197 -3.41 -0.76 7.79
CA ASN A 197 -4.19 -1.88 8.31
C ASN A 197 -5.48 -1.39 8.96
N MET A 198 -6.61 -1.98 8.59
CA MET A 198 -7.90 -1.78 9.26
C MET A 198 -8.12 -2.87 10.30
N ALA A 199 -8.72 -2.51 11.44
CA ALA A 199 -9.11 -3.47 12.47
C ALA A 199 -10.45 -4.15 12.14
N ARG A 200 -10.74 -5.28 12.80
CA ARG A 200 -12.04 -5.95 12.69
C ARG A 200 -13.17 -4.98 13.09
N GLY A 201 -14.19 -4.87 12.24
CA GLY A 201 -15.36 -4.02 12.45
C GLY A 201 -15.14 -2.57 12.06
N GLU A 202 -13.92 -2.18 11.66
CA GLU A 202 -13.63 -0.83 11.19
C GLU A 202 -14.25 -0.60 9.81
N THR A 203 -14.75 0.61 9.58
CA THR A 203 -15.39 1.01 8.32
C THR A 203 -14.61 2.16 7.69
N TYR A 204 -14.42 2.09 6.38
CA TYR A 204 -13.85 3.14 5.56
C TYR A 204 -14.88 3.63 4.55
N TYR A 205 -15.02 4.94 4.42
CA TYR A 205 -15.95 5.60 3.51
C TYR A 205 -15.16 6.22 2.35
N PRO A 206 -15.04 5.54 1.20
CA PRO A 206 -14.37 6.10 0.03
C PRO A 206 -15.17 7.28 -0.54
N ARG A 207 -14.45 8.21 -1.19
CA ARG A 207 -15.09 9.23 -2.01
C ARG A 207 -15.66 8.57 -3.26
N MET A 208 -16.93 8.86 -3.54
CA MET A 208 -17.68 8.33 -4.68
C MET A 208 -17.60 9.27 -5.88
N ASP A 209 -17.85 8.72 -7.08
CA ASP A 209 -17.87 9.42 -8.36
C ASP A 209 -16.56 10.18 -8.66
N ALA A 210 -15.46 9.65 -8.14
CA ALA A 210 -14.14 10.26 -8.19
C ALA A 210 -13.10 9.38 -8.90
N GLY A 211 -13.50 8.23 -9.46
CA GLY A 211 -12.58 7.28 -10.08
C GLY A 211 -11.57 6.67 -9.10
N TRP A 212 -11.90 6.63 -7.82
CA TRP A 212 -11.02 6.07 -6.80
C TRP A 212 -10.97 4.55 -6.91
N THR A 213 -9.80 4.00 -6.59
CA THR A 213 -9.58 2.56 -6.57
C THR A 213 -9.10 2.09 -5.21
N ILE A 214 -9.48 0.87 -4.84
CA ILE A 214 -9.07 0.23 -3.60
C ILE A 214 -8.31 -1.04 -3.92
N THR A 215 -7.14 -1.19 -3.31
CA THR A 215 -6.38 -2.43 -3.28
C THR A 215 -6.47 -3.05 -1.89
N VAL A 216 -6.75 -4.35 -1.85
CA VAL A 216 -6.84 -5.13 -0.62
C VAL A 216 -5.95 -6.36 -0.76
N ARG A 217 -5.20 -6.68 0.30
CA ARG A 217 -4.36 -7.89 0.30
C ARG A 217 -5.16 -9.17 0.52
N ASP A 218 -6.34 -9.04 1.09
CA ASP A 218 -7.24 -10.14 1.37
C ASP A 218 -8.67 -9.67 1.16
N ALA A 219 -9.25 -10.02 0.02
CA ALA A 219 -10.51 -9.45 -0.41
C ALA A 219 -11.72 -9.97 0.39
N GLY A 220 -11.68 -11.23 0.84
CA GLY A 220 -12.70 -11.75 1.75
C GLY A 220 -12.63 -11.18 3.18
N ALA A 221 -11.58 -10.42 3.52
CA ALA A 221 -11.52 -9.66 4.77
C ALA A 221 -12.39 -8.39 4.76
N PHE A 222 -12.95 -8.02 3.60
CA PHE A 222 -13.69 -6.79 3.41
C PHE A 222 -15.03 -7.04 2.75
N GLU A 223 -16.02 -6.24 3.13
CA GLU A 223 -17.34 -6.24 2.53
C GLU A 223 -17.75 -4.83 2.12
N TRP A 224 -18.44 -4.75 0.99
CA TRP A 224 -19.10 -3.56 0.50
C TRP A 224 -20.49 -3.43 1.14
N TRP A 225 -20.78 -2.22 1.58
CA TRP A 225 -22.05 -1.81 2.16
C TRP A 225 -22.51 -0.52 1.47
N LEU A 226 -23.80 -0.39 1.21
CA LEU A 226 -24.39 0.85 0.72
C LEU A 226 -25.56 1.21 1.63
N ALA A 227 -25.45 2.35 2.30
CA ALA A 227 -26.28 2.67 3.45
C ALA A 227 -26.28 1.49 4.45
N ASP A 228 -27.45 0.91 4.73
CA ASP A 228 -27.59 -0.22 5.66
C ASP A 228 -27.63 -1.60 4.96
N THR A 229 -27.48 -1.65 3.64
CA THR A 229 -27.57 -2.88 2.85
C THR A 229 -26.17 -3.44 2.56
N ARG A 230 -25.95 -4.70 2.93
CA ARG A 230 -24.74 -5.44 2.59
C ARG A 230 -24.78 -5.85 1.11
N ILE A 231 -23.82 -5.37 0.33
CA ILE A 231 -23.67 -5.70 -1.09
C ILE A 231 -23.01 -7.08 -1.25
N GLY A 232 -21.94 -7.31 -0.47
CA GLY A 232 -21.17 -8.56 -0.51
C GLY A 232 -19.68 -8.36 -0.23
N PRO A 233 -18.90 -9.45 -0.23
CA PRO A 233 -17.44 -9.35 -0.07
C PRO A 233 -16.80 -8.61 -1.25
N VAL A 234 -15.64 -7.99 -1.02
CA VAL A 234 -14.86 -7.34 -2.09
C VAL A 234 -14.37 -8.36 -3.12
N GLY A 235 -14.11 -9.59 -2.67
CA GLY A 235 -13.66 -10.69 -3.51
C GLY A 235 -13.49 -11.96 -2.67
N GLU A 236 -12.74 -12.92 -3.20
CA GLU A 236 -12.52 -14.21 -2.54
C GLU A 236 -11.60 -14.11 -1.32
N ASP A 237 -11.78 -15.03 -0.38
CA ASP A 237 -10.95 -15.12 0.83
C ASP A 237 -9.49 -15.41 0.50
N SER A 238 -8.57 -14.71 1.19
CA SER A 238 -7.12 -14.85 1.02
C SER A 238 -6.58 -14.49 -0.37
N ILE A 239 -7.43 -13.90 -1.24
CA ILE A 239 -7.01 -13.41 -2.55
C ILE A 239 -6.78 -11.90 -2.47
N ALA A 240 -5.60 -11.47 -2.90
CA ALA A 240 -5.31 -10.05 -3.08
C ALA A 240 -6.01 -9.53 -4.33
N VAL A 241 -6.76 -8.45 -4.20
CA VAL A 241 -7.44 -7.80 -5.31
C VAL A 241 -6.91 -6.37 -5.43
N TYR A 242 -6.49 -6.04 -6.64
CA TYR A 242 -5.84 -4.77 -6.96
C TYR A 242 -6.79 -3.88 -7.75
N SER A 243 -6.75 -2.59 -7.44
CA SER A 243 -7.44 -1.55 -8.21
C SER A 243 -8.95 -1.77 -8.37
N VAL A 244 -9.65 -2.19 -7.32
CA VAL A 244 -11.12 -2.30 -7.33
C VAL A 244 -11.73 -0.91 -7.46
N SER A 245 -12.55 -0.69 -8.48
CA SER A 245 -13.24 0.59 -8.69
C SER A 245 -14.31 0.83 -7.62
N VAL A 246 -14.24 1.99 -6.97
CA VAL A 246 -15.26 2.46 -6.02
C VAL A 246 -16.58 2.72 -6.74
N ASP A 247 -16.52 3.33 -7.93
CA ASP A 247 -17.71 3.74 -8.68
C ASP A 247 -18.46 2.52 -9.25
N GLU A 248 -17.73 1.46 -9.63
CA GLU A 248 -18.33 0.20 -10.05
C GLU A 248 -19.00 -0.53 -8.88
N ALA A 249 -18.36 -0.53 -7.71
CA ALA A 249 -18.95 -1.09 -6.49
C ALA A 249 -20.23 -0.34 -6.09
N LEU A 250 -20.23 0.99 -6.23
CA LEU A 250 -21.42 1.82 -6.02
C LEU A 250 -22.55 1.48 -7.00
N ALA A 251 -22.24 1.34 -8.29
CA ALA A 251 -23.22 0.97 -9.30
C ALA A 251 -23.88 -0.39 -9.00
N ARG A 252 -23.08 -1.41 -8.65
CA ARG A 252 -23.60 -2.72 -8.23
C ARG A 252 -24.47 -2.62 -6.98
N GLY A 253 -24.06 -1.80 -6.02
CA GLY A 253 -24.82 -1.56 -4.79
C GLY A 253 -26.19 -0.95 -5.05
N ARG A 254 -26.27 0.06 -5.93
CA ARG A 254 -27.52 0.71 -6.33
C ARG A 254 -28.49 -0.28 -6.97
N GLU A 255 -27.99 -1.15 -7.86
CA GLU A 255 -28.80 -2.17 -8.52
C GLU A 255 -29.42 -3.14 -7.50
N GLN A 256 -28.60 -3.68 -6.59
CA GLN A 256 -29.09 -4.60 -5.55
C GLN A 256 -30.08 -3.94 -4.60
N LEU A 257 -29.83 -2.68 -4.20
CA LEU A 257 -30.76 -1.93 -3.36
C LEU A 257 -32.10 -1.73 -4.06
N ALA A 258 -32.09 -1.39 -5.36
CA ALA A 258 -33.31 -1.23 -6.14
C ALA A 258 -34.11 -2.54 -6.24
N THR A 259 -33.44 -3.67 -6.47
CA THR A 259 -34.08 -5.00 -6.46
C THR A 259 -34.71 -5.31 -5.10
N ALA A 260 -33.96 -5.09 -4.00
CA ALA A 260 -34.46 -5.35 -2.66
C ALA A 260 -35.70 -4.49 -2.32
N LEU A 261 -35.71 -3.22 -2.73
CA LEU A 261 -36.87 -2.34 -2.55
C LEU A 261 -38.08 -2.79 -3.38
N ALA A 262 -37.87 -3.25 -4.61
CA ALA A 262 -38.94 -3.77 -5.46
C ALA A 262 -39.58 -5.04 -4.87
N ASP A 263 -38.77 -5.94 -4.28
CA ASP A 263 -39.26 -7.14 -3.60
C ASP A 263 -40.10 -6.80 -2.36
N ILE A 264 -39.65 -5.84 -1.55
CA ILE A 264 -40.39 -5.37 -0.36
C ILE A 264 -41.72 -4.75 -0.78
N ALA A 265 -41.73 -3.89 -1.81
CA ALA A 265 -42.95 -3.29 -2.33
C ALA A 265 -43.95 -4.35 -2.82
N SER A 266 -43.45 -5.41 -3.47
CA SER A 266 -44.26 -6.53 -3.96
C SER A 266 -44.83 -7.39 -2.82
N GLN A 267 -44.10 -7.56 -1.71
CA GLN A 267 -44.61 -8.28 -0.52
C GLN A 267 -45.69 -7.50 0.21
N ASN A 268 -45.54 -6.19 0.36
CA ASN A 268 -46.53 -5.33 1.02
C ASN A 268 -47.81 -5.10 0.20
N ALA A 269 -47.79 -5.41 -1.10
CA ALA A 269 -48.94 -5.29 -2.00
C ALA A 269 -49.81 -6.56 -2.06
N ARG A 270 -49.45 -7.64 -1.36
CA ARG A 270 -50.33 -8.82 -1.23
C ARG A 270 -51.34 -8.59 -0.09
N PRO A 271 -52.65 -8.61 -0.38
CA PRO A 271 -53.72 -8.41 0.62
C PRO A 271 -53.85 -9.56 1.61
#